data_AF-A0A957TEL2-F1
#
_entry.id   AF-A0A957TEL2-F1
#
_cell.length_a   1.000
_cell.length_b   1.000
_cell.length_c   1.000
_cell.angle_alpha   90.00
_cell.angle_beta   90.00
_cell.angle_gamma   90.00
#
_symmetry.space_group_name_H-M   'P 1'
#
loop_
_entity.id
_entity.type
_entity.pdbx_description
1 polymer ?
#
loop_
_entity_poly.entity_id
_entity_poly.type
_entity_poly.pdbx_seq_one_letter_code
_entity_poly.pdbx_strand_id
1 'polypeptide(L)'
;MTTNTALKKPFIQTAINGILTLGMIVVGIITVTFGLYVLRTSPGTSLMEQARALLSLDSTQTWWYITRASGLMGYLLIWFSMIWGFAVGSKVFDPMLERMFSYDFHEHLSWLGLAFVGLHVVVLLFDKFQPFTIWQVLFPFVAPYRPFWTGVGIMSFYMFLLVTVTFYLRAKLSKQTFRKVHYLSIPAYLGATLHGLFTGTDSPLFAVDMVYLITFLVTVFLFGYWAVTLYQRKVEEREKALAAAVKRHKERYRGSHQRSITRAR
;
A
#
# COMPACT_ATOMS: atom_id res chain seq x y z
N MET A 1 61.73 9.62 9.35
CA MET A 1 60.26 9.64 9.11
C MET A 1 59.52 9.65 10.45
N THR A 2 59.43 10.78 11.18
CA THR A 2 58.74 10.82 12.50
C THR A 2 58.25 12.23 12.92
N THR A 3 57.73 13.06 12.00
CA THR A 3 57.36 14.46 12.35
C THR A 3 56.01 14.93 11.79
N ASN A 4 54.99 14.08 11.75
CA ASN A 4 53.62 14.50 11.36
C ASN A 4 52.51 14.11 12.38
N THR A 5 52.87 13.49 13.50
CA THR A 5 51.93 13.06 14.55
C THR A 5 51.78 14.04 15.71
N ALA A 6 52.77 14.91 15.95
CA ALA A 6 52.76 15.87 17.06
C ALA A 6 51.82 17.08 16.82
N LEU A 7 51.70 17.55 15.57
CA LEU A 7 50.89 18.72 15.22
C LEU A 7 49.39 18.42 15.04
N LYS A 8 48.99 17.16 14.83
CA LYS A 8 47.57 16.77 14.68
C LYS A 8 46.82 16.63 16.00
N LYS A 9 47.51 16.27 17.09
CA LYS A 9 46.91 16.10 18.43
C LYS A 9 46.24 17.38 18.98
N PRO A 10 46.86 18.59 18.93
CA PRO A 10 46.22 19.79 19.46
C PRO A 10 44.98 20.20 18.65
N PHE A 11 45.02 20.07 17.32
CA PHE A 11 43.86 20.39 16.47
C PHE A 11 42.66 19.47 16.74
N ILE A 12 42.90 18.17 16.88
CA ILE A 12 41.85 17.19 17.21
C ILE A 12 41.27 17.49 18.60
N GLN A 13 42.10 17.83 19.58
CA GLN A 13 41.63 18.16 20.92
C GLN A 13 40.81 19.46 20.95
N THR A 14 41.21 20.50 20.20
CA THR A 14 40.44 21.74 20.06
C THR A 14 39.10 21.49 19.38
N ALA A 15 39.06 20.64 18.35
CA ALA A 15 37.81 20.26 17.69
C ALA A 15 36.87 19.48 18.62
N ILE A 16 37.40 18.52 19.39
CA ILE A 16 36.64 17.76 20.39
C ILE A 16 36.08 18.70 21.46
N ASN A 17 36.90 19.58 22.03
CA ASN A 17 36.46 20.55 23.04
C ASN A 17 35.38 21.47 22.47
N GLY A 18 35.52 21.94 21.22
CA GLY A 18 34.53 22.76 20.54
C GLY A 18 33.18 22.05 20.36
N ILE A 19 33.19 20.78 19.96
CA ILE A 19 31.98 19.96 19.84
C ILE A 19 31.30 19.76 21.20
N LEU A 20 32.09 19.49 22.25
CA LEU A 20 31.57 19.33 23.61
C LEU A 20 30.95 20.63 24.14
N THR A 21 31.59 21.78 23.91
CA THR A 21 31.04 23.09 24.29
C THR A 21 29.75 23.39 23.53
N LEU A 22 29.69 23.11 22.23
CA LEU A 22 28.47 23.30 21.44
C LEU A 22 27.34 22.40 21.94
N GLY A 23 27.65 21.14 22.25
CA GLY A 23 26.71 20.20 22.84
C GLY A 23 26.17 20.68 24.19
N MET A 24 27.02 21.22 25.06
CA MET A 24 26.60 21.77 26.36
C MET A 24 25.71 23.02 26.21
N ILE A 25 25.99 23.88 25.22
CA ILE A 25 25.15 25.05 24.92
C ILE A 25 23.76 24.59 24.45
N VAL A 26 23.69 23.60 23.55
CA VAL A 26 22.42 23.03 23.07
C VAL A 26 21.62 22.42 24.22
N VAL A 27 22.26 21.61 25.07
CA VAL A 27 21.62 21.01 26.26
C VAL A 27 21.15 22.10 27.24
N GLY A 28 21.95 23.15 27.44
CA GLY A 28 21.59 24.30 28.27
C GLY A 28 20.36 25.03 27.74
N ILE A 29 20.33 25.33 26.44
CA ILE A 29 19.17 25.96 25.78
C ILE A 29 17.92 25.10 25.92
N ILE A 30 18.02 23.78 25.69
CA ILE A 30 16.90 22.84 25.86
C ILE A 30 16.39 22.86 27.31
N THR A 31 17.31 22.81 28.28
CA THR A 31 16.97 22.77 29.72
C THR A 31 16.31 24.07 30.17
N VAL A 32 16.84 25.23 29.77
CA VAL A 32 16.25 26.54 30.08
C VAL A 32 14.88 26.69 29.42
N THR A 33 14.75 26.31 28.15
CA THR A 33 13.47 26.40 27.42
C THR A 33 12.43 25.48 28.04
N PHE A 34 12.81 24.26 28.43
CA PHE A 34 11.94 23.32 29.14
C PHE A 34 11.56 23.84 30.53
N GLY A 35 12.50 24.39 31.29
CA GLY A 35 12.23 25.00 32.60
C GLY A 35 11.28 26.19 32.50
N LEU A 36 11.48 27.08 31.52
CA LEU A 36 10.57 28.21 31.26
C LEU A 36 9.18 27.76 30.82
N TYR A 37 9.09 26.69 30.02
CA TYR A 37 7.82 26.08 29.63
C TYR A 37 7.07 25.52 30.85
N VAL A 38 7.76 24.78 31.72
CA VAL A 38 7.21 24.22 32.96
C VAL A 38 6.75 25.32 33.93
N LEU A 39 7.51 26.42 34.04
CA LEU A 39 7.15 27.56 34.89
C LEU A 39 5.98 28.38 34.32
N ARG A 40 5.76 28.34 33.00
CA ARG A 40 4.62 29.02 32.34
C ARG A 40 3.35 28.18 32.39
N THR A 41 3.44 26.85 32.45
CA THR A 41 2.28 25.98 32.67
C THR A 41 1.79 26.11 34.10
N SER A 42 0.51 26.48 34.27
CA SER A 42 -0.11 26.62 35.60
C SER A 42 -0.01 25.30 36.40
N PRO A 43 0.28 25.35 37.71
CA PRO A 43 0.27 24.17 38.56
C PRO A 43 -1.15 23.58 38.55
N GLY A 44 -1.34 22.44 37.88
CA GLY A 44 -2.65 21.79 37.77
C GLY A 44 -2.97 21.21 36.40
N THR A 45 -2.28 21.61 35.32
CA THR A 45 -2.54 20.99 34.01
C THR A 45 -1.93 19.60 33.93
N SER A 46 -2.76 18.57 33.75
CA SER A 46 -2.27 17.20 33.65
C SER A 46 -1.38 17.03 32.40
N LEU A 47 -0.45 16.07 32.42
CA LEU A 47 0.35 15.68 31.23
C LEU A 47 -0.54 15.43 29.99
N MET A 48 -1.77 14.95 30.22
CA MET A 48 -2.77 14.74 29.19
C MET A 48 -3.36 16.05 28.64
N GLU A 49 -3.54 17.09 29.44
CA GLU A 49 -3.98 18.40 28.95
C GLU A 49 -2.89 19.10 28.13
N GLN A 50 -1.62 18.96 28.54
CA GLN A 50 -0.50 19.44 27.74
C GLN A 50 -0.39 18.70 26.41
N ALA A 51 -0.57 17.37 26.41
CA ALA A 51 -0.61 16.58 25.18
C ALA A 51 -1.79 16.96 24.28
N ARG A 52 -2.98 17.18 24.86
CA ARG A 52 -4.18 17.64 24.12
C ARG A 52 -3.99 19.01 23.49
N ALA A 53 -3.38 19.95 24.21
CA ALA A 53 -3.08 21.29 23.72
C ALA A 53 -2.00 21.27 22.63
N LEU A 54 -0.89 20.54 22.85
CA LEU A 54 0.22 20.43 21.92
C LEU A 54 -0.20 19.76 20.60
N LEU A 55 -0.96 18.68 20.69
CA LEU A 55 -1.41 17.90 19.52
C LEU A 55 -2.78 18.38 18.99
N SER A 56 -3.36 19.41 19.60
CA SER A 56 -4.68 19.94 19.24
C SER A 56 -5.77 18.86 19.14
N LEU A 57 -5.77 17.89 20.06
CA LEU A 57 -6.66 16.72 20.03
C LEU A 57 -8.14 17.08 20.23
N ASP A 58 -8.44 18.30 20.67
CA ASP A 58 -9.82 18.78 20.81
C ASP A 58 -10.35 19.53 19.59
N SER A 59 -9.47 19.86 18.64
CA SER A 59 -9.81 20.63 17.45
C SER A 59 -10.55 19.78 16.42
N THR A 60 -11.75 20.23 16.05
CA THR A 60 -12.52 19.67 14.93
C THR A 60 -11.74 19.70 13.62
N GLN A 61 -10.98 20.77 13.40
CA GLN A 61 -10.17 20.95 12.19
C GLN A 61 -9.05 19.93 12.09
N THR A 62 -8.38 19.62 13.22
CA THR A 62 -7.28 18.65 13.25
C THR A 62 -7.78 17.27 12.80
N TRP A 63 -8.85 16.77 13.41
CA TRP A 63 -9.43 15.48 13.05
C TRP A 63 -9.90 15.46 11.60
N TRP A 64 -10.54 16.55 11.14
CA TRP A 64 -11.00 16.67 9.77
C TRP A 64 -9.86 16.61 8.73
N TYR A 65 -8.76 17.35 8.96
CA TYR A 65 -7.59 17.28 8.07
C TYR A 65 -6.93 15.91 8.08
N ILE A 66 -6.80 15.27 9.26
CA ILE A 66 -6.20 13.93 9.37
C ILE A 66 -7.07 12.90 8.65
N THR A 67 -8.39 12.90 8.84
CA THR A 67 -9.32 11.99 8.14
C THR A 67 -9.17 12.10 6.62
N ARG A 68 -9.14 13.33 6.10
CA ARG A 68 -9.01 13.60 4.66
C ARG A 68 -7.65 13.19 4.11
N ALA A 69 -6.56 13.61 4.77
CA ALA A 69 -5.20 13.31 4.35
C ALA A 69 -4.91 11.80 4.39
N SER A 70 -5.32 11.12 5.46
CA SER A 70 -5.15 9.66 5.58
C SER A 70 -5.98 8.89 4.56
N GLY A 71 -7.20 9.34 4.26
CA GLY A 71 -8.04 8.76 3.20
C GLY A 71 -7.42 8.88 1.81
N LEU A 72 -6.97 10.08 1.43
CA LEU A 72 -6.30 10.30 0.14
C LEU A 72 -4.97 9.55 0.03
N MET A 73 -4.16 9.54 1.09
CA MET A 73 -2.88 8.83 1.10
C MET A 73 -3.10 7.31 1.00
N GLY A 74 -4.04 6.77 1.78
CA GLY A 74 -4.44 5.36 1.70
C GLY A 74 -4.89 4.98 0.29
N TYR A 75 -5.72 5.82 -0.34
CA TYR A 75 -6.14 5.65 -1.73
C TYR A 75 -4.96 5.59 -2.71
N LEU A 76 -4.05 6.56 -2.64
CA LEU A 76 -2.90 6.65 -3.55
C LEU A 76 -1.92 5.47 -3.38
N LEU A 77 -1.67 5.05 -2.14
CA LEU A 77 -0.79 3.91 -1.86
C LEU A 77 -1.39 2.58 -2.34
N ILE A 78 -2.70 2.40 -2.14
CA ILE A 78 -3.42 1.22 -2.67
C ILE A 78 -3.45 1.24 -4.19
N TRP A 79 -3.69 2.40 -4.81
CA TRP A 79 -3.57 2.55 -6.27
C TRP A 79 -2.16 2.21 -6.76
N PHE A 80 -1.12 2.70 -6.09
CA PHE A 80 0.25 2.44 -6.48
C PHE A 80 0.60 0.95 -6.36
N SER A 81 0.14 0.31 -5.27
CA SER A 81 0.21 -1.15 -5.11
C SER A 81 -0.51 -1.89 -6.25
N MET A 82 -1.71 -1.44 -6.65
CA MET A 82 -2.51 -2.04 -7.73
C MET A 82 -1.78 -2.02 -9.08
N ILE A 83 -1.29 -0.84 -9.50
CA ILE A 83 -0.58 -0.73 -10.79
C ILE A 83 0.74 -1.51 -10.76
N TRP A 84 1.40 -1.57 -9.61
CA TRP A 84 2.59 -2.40 -9.41
C TRP A 84 2.26 -3.89 -9.55
N GLY A 85 1.12 -4.34 -9.02
CA GLY A 85 0.62 -5.71 -9.19
C GLY A 85 0.40 -6.08 -10.67
N PHE A 86 -0.16 -5.18 -11.48
CA PHE A 86 -0.29 -5.40 -12.93
C PHE A 86 1.07 -5.44 -13.64
N ALA A 87 2.01 -4.58 -13.25
CA ALA A 87 3.35 -4.55 -13.83
C ALA A 87 4.13 -5.84 -13.54
N VAL A 88 4.09 -6.33 -12.29
CA VAL A 88 4.70 -7.62 -11.90
C VAL A 88 4.02 -8.79 -12.62
N GLY A 89 2.69 -8.75 -12.78
CA GLY A 89 1.93 -9.80 -13.48
C GLY A 89 2.23 -9.90 -14.98
N SER A 90 2.53 -8.76 -15.62
CA SER A 90 2.81 -8.66 -17.06
C SER A 90 4.29 -8.87 -17.42
N LYS A 91 5.18 -9.04 -16.43
CA LYS A 91 6.64 -9.26 -16.61
C LYS A 91 7.39 -8.12 -17.29
N VAL A 92 6.79 -6.93 -17.36
CA VAL A 92 7.41 -5.76 -18.00
C VAL A 92 8.74 -5.38 -17.34
N PHE A 93 8.84 -5.58 -16.02
CA PHE A 93 10.05 -5.27 -15.26
C PHE A 93 10.97 -6.46 -14.98
N ASP A 94 10.65 -7.68 -15.46
CA ASP A 94 11.52 -8.86 -15.27
C ASP A 94 12.99 -8.61 -15.71
N PRO A 95 13.29 -7.82 -16.76
CA PRO A 95 14.67 -7.51 -17.14
C PRO A 95 15.37 -6.44 -16.28
N MET A 96 14.60 -5.59 -15.57
CA MET A 96 15.12 -4.40 -14.88
C MET A 96 15.17 -4.56 -13.36
N LEU A 97 14.27 -5.36 -12.77
CA LEU A 97 14.14 -5.51 -11.33
C LEU A 97 14.20 -6.98 -10.95
N GLU A 98 14.89 -7.25 -9.84
CA GLU A 98 14.84 -8.57 -9.24
C GLU A 98 13.42 -8.91 -8.80
N ARG A 99 13.04 -10.15 -9.05
CA ARG A 99 11.67 -10.61 -8.80
C ARG A 99 11.30 -10.54 -7.33
N MET A 100 12.28 -10.78 -6.44
CA MET A 100 12.09 -10.70 -5.00
C MET A 100 11.79 -9.27 -4.55
N PHE A 101 12.61 -8.30 -4.95
CA PHE A 101 12.38 -6.88 -4.68
C PHE A 101 11.01 -6.41 -5.17
N SER A 102 10.58 -6.86 -6.35
CA SER A 102 9.28 -6.50 -6.91
C SER A 102 8.09 -7.00 -6.06
N TYR A 103 8.21 -8.18 -5.45
CA TYR A 103 7.19 -8.70 -4.54
C TYR A 103 7.22 -7.98 -3.18
N ASP A 104 8.40 -7.77 -2.62
CA ASP A 104 8.56 -7.09 -1.33
C ASP A 104 8.05 -5.65 -1.39
N PHE A 105 8.29 -4.96 -2.50
CA PHE A 105 7.78 -3.59 -2.70
C PHE A 105 6.26 -3.55 -2.83
N HIS A 106 5.65 -4.50 -3.54
CA HIS A 106 4.18 -4.64 -3.61
C HIS A 106 3.56 -4.87 -2.22
N GLU A 107 4.17 -5.76 -1.44
CA GLU A 107 3.74 -6.05 -0.08
C GLU A 107 3.86 -4.81 0.82
N HIS A 108 4.99 -4.09 0.75
CA HIS A 108 5.21 -2.87 1.52
C HIS A 108 4.17 -1.79 1.21
N LEU A 109 3.91 -1.51 -0.08
CA LEU A 109 2.88 -0.54 -0.49
C LEU A 109 1.49 -0.94 -0.03
N SER A 110 1.17 -2.24 -0.08
CA SER A 110 -0.13 -2.77 0.36
C SER A 110 -0.34 -2.57 1.86
N TRP A 111 0.68 -2.85 2.67
CA TRP A 111 0.61 -2.63 4.12
C TRP A 111 0.55 -1.17 4.48
N LEU A 112 1.36 -0.33 3.83
CA LEU A 112 1.35 1.10 4.09
C LEU A 112 -0.01 1.70 3.71
N GLY A 113 -0.56 1.31 2.56
CA GLY A 113 -1.91 1.71 2.13
C GLY A 113 -2.98 1.27 3.14
N LEU A 114 -2.96 0.01 3.58
CA LEU A 114 -3.89 -0.49 4.61
C LEU A 114 -3.71 0.21 5.96
N ALA A 115 -2.49 0.57 6.35
CA ALA A 115 -2.25 1.32 7.57
C ALA A 115 -2.87 2.73 7.51
N PHE A 116 -2.76 3.42 6.37
CA PHE A 116 -3.42 4.72 6.17
C PHE A 116 -4.95 4.61 6.09
N VAL A 117 -5.48 3.55 5.47
CA VAL A 117 -6.93 3.27 5.52
C VAL A 117 -7.39 2.95 6.95
N GLY A 118 -6.60 2.19 7.70
CA GLY A 118 -6.85 1.94 9.12
C GLY A 118 -6.84 3.23 9.94
N LEU A 119 -5.87 4.11 9.71
CA LEU A 119 -5.82 5.44 10.32
C LEU A 119 -7.05 6.26 9.97
N HIS A 120 -7.46 6.29 8.70
CA HIS A 120 -8.67 6.96 8.24
C HIS A 120 -9.92 6.48 9.00
N VAL A 121 -10.08 5.16 9.14
CA VAL A 121 -11.19 4.55 9.88
C VAL A 121 -11.13 4.86 11.37
N VAL A 122 -9.95 4.75 11.99
CA VAL A 122 -9.78 5.02 13.43
C VAL A 122 -10.09 6.48 13.73
N VAL A 123 -9.64 7.40 12.89
CA VAL A 123 -9.84 8.84 13.10
C VAL A 123 -11.32 9.22 12.95
N LEU A 124 -12.08 8.56 12.07
CA LEU A 124 -13.53 8.76 11.97
C LEU A 124 -14.28 8.49 13.29
N LEU A 125 -13.77 7.60 14.15
CA LEU A 125 -14.36 7.33 15.47
C LEU A 125 -14.16 8.48 16.46
N PHE A 126 -13.22 9.37 16.20
CA PHE A 126 -12.91 10.55 17.02
C PHE A 126 -13.38 11.86 16.37
N ASP A 127 -13.99 11.80 15.18
CA ASP A 127 -14.50 12.97 14.49
C ASP A 127 -15.67 13.58 15.28
N LYS A 128 -15.51 14.84 15.68
CA LYS A 128 -16.52 15.62 16.41
C LYS A 128 -17.54 16.29 15.48
N PHE A 129 -17.26 16.38 14.18
CA PHE A 129 -18.15 16.99 13.19
C PHE A 129 -19.19 15.98 12.67
N GLN A 130 -18.75 14.78 12.33
CA GLN A 130 -19.62 13.68 11.91
C GLN A 130 -19.25 12.40 12.66
N PRO A 131 -19.71 12.22 13.91
CA PRO A 131 -19.28 11.10 14.75
C PRO A 131 -19.79 9.77 14.20
N PHE A 132 -18.86 8.85 13.95
CA PHE A 132 -19.17 7.47 13.60
C PHE A 132 -19.13 6.57 14.84
N THR A 133 -20.12 5.69 14.97
CA THR A 133 -20.09 4.60 15.94
C THR A 133 -19.32 3.41 15.39
N ILE A 134 -18.80 2.56 16.27
CA ILE A 134 -18.13 1.31 15.85
C ILE A 134 -19.04 0.42 14.99
N TRP A 135 -20.35 0.41 15.27
CA TRP A 135 -21.33 -0.33 14.50
C TRP A 135 -21.48 0.18 13.06
N GLN A 136 -21.41 1.50 12.86
CA GLN A 136 -21.49 2.12 11.53
C GLN A 136 -20.23 1.91 10.70
N VAL A 137 -19.10 1.66 11.34
CA VAL A 137 -17.84 1.27 10.67
C VAL A 137 -17.84 -0.22 10.32
N LEU A 138 -18.44 -1.07 11.16
CA LEU A 138 -18.43 -2.51 10.97
C LEU A 138 -19.53 -3.03 10.02
N PHE A 139 -20.69 -2.38 10.01
CA PHE A 139 -21.78 -2.80 9.14
C PHE A 139 -21.92 -1.84 7.95
N PRO A 140 -21.84 -2.34 6.71
CA PRO A 140 -22.01 -1.47 5.55
C PRO A 140 -23.46 -0.96 5.48
N PHE A 141 -23.63 0.23 4.90
CA PHE A 141 -24.93 0.85 4.59
C PHE A 141 -25.79 1.35 5.76
N VAL A 142 -25.33 1.22 7.01
CA VAL A 142 -26.07 1.73 8.19
C VAL A 142 -25.61 3.11 8.66
N ALA A 143 -24.52 3.64 8.09
CA ALA A 143 -24.01 4.97 8.42
C ALA A 143 -25.00 6.07 7.98
N PRO A 144 -25.21 7.13 8.78
CA PRO A 144 -26.15 8.21 8.45
C PRO A 144 -25.63 9.09 7.31
N TYR A 145 -24.31 9.21 7.17
CA TYR A 145 -23.68 10.00 6.11
C TYR A 145 -23.50 9.17 4.83
N ARG A 146 -24.20 9.58 3.76
CA ARG A 146 -24.15 8.96 2.42
C ARG A 146 -24.10 7.42 2.48
N PRO A 147 -25.15 6.77 3.04
CA PRO A 147 -25.09 5.37 3.49
C PRO A 147 -24.59 4.40 2.42
N PHE A 148 -25.07 4.56 1.17
CA PHE A 148 -24.68 3.71 0.06
C PHE A 148 -23.17 3.75 -0.20
N TRP A 149 -22.61 4.94 -0.47
CA TRP A 149 -21.20 5.09 -0.81
C TRP A 149 -20.27 4.83 0.38
N THR A 150 -20.70 5.14 1.60
CA THR A 150 -19.99 4.75 2.82
C THR A 150 -19.92 3.23 2.97
N GLY A 151 -21.03 2.52 2.73
CA GLY A 151 -21.06 1.05 2.72
C GLY A 151 -20.18 0.43 1.63
N VAL A 152 -20.10 1.03 0.44
CA VAL A 152 -19.15 0.62 -0.61
C VAL A 152 -17.70 0.73 -0.13
N GLY A 153 -17.36 1.78 0.62
CA GLY A 153 -16.04 1.95 1.24
C GLY A 153 -15.72 0.83 2.24
N ILE A 154 -16.67 0.51 3.13
CA ILE A 154 -16.54 -0.57 4.12
C ILE A 154 -16.36 -1.93 3.41
N MET A 155 -17.16 -2.22 2.39
CA MET A 155 -17.03 -3.44 1.60
C MET A 155 -15.67 -3.54 0.90
N SER A 156 -15.16 -2.42 0.38
CA SER A 156 -13.84 -2.35 -0.25
C SER A 156 -12.73 -2.65 0.75
N PHE A 157 -12.81 -2.07 1.95
CA PHE A 157 -11.88 -2.37 3.05
C PHE A 157 -11.88 -3.85 3.41
N TYR A 158 -13.05 -4.48 3.52
CA TYR A 158 -13.17 -5.92 3.79
C TYR A 158 -12.58 -6.79 2.69
N MET A 159 -12.75 -6.42 1.43
CA MET A 159 -12.09 -7.12 0.32
C MET A 159 -10.56 -6.98 0.39
N PHE A 160 -10.03 -5.80 0.72
CA PHE A 160 -8.59 -5.63 0.90
C PHE A 160 -8.06 -6.46 2.08
N LEU A 161 -8.76 -6.47 3.22
CA LEU A 161 -8.40 -7.33 4.35
C LEU A 161 -8.41 -8.81 3.97
N LEU A 162 -9.44 -9.26 3.24
CA LEU A 162 -9.55 -10.63 2.75
C LEU A 162 -8.37 -11.00 1.84
N VAL A 163 -8.01 -10.11 0.91
CA VAL A 163 -6.86 -10.31 0.00
C VAL A 163 -5.55 -10.40 0.80
N THR A 164 -5.34 -9.52 1.78
CA THR A 164 -4.13 -9.52 2.62
C THR A 164 -4.04 -10.77 3.49
N VAL A 165 -5.12 -11.16 4.16
CA VAL A 165 -5.15 -12.39 4.97
C VAL A 165 -4.89 -13.62 4.10
N THR A 166 -5.51 -13.71 2.92
CA THR A 166 -5.29 -14.85 2.02
C THR A 166 -3.89 -14.87 1.41
N PHE A 167 -3.19 -13.74 1.30
CA PHE A 167 -1.78 -13.70 0.95
C PHE A 167 -0.89 -14.39 1.97
N TYR A 168 -1.13 -14.20 3.27
CA TYR A 168 -0.38 -14.90 4.32
C TYR A 168 -0.77 -16.38 4.44
N LEU A 169 -2.01 -16.71 4.09
CA LEU A 169 -2.48 -18.10 4.06
C LEU A 169 -2.18 -18.82 2.73
N ARG A 170 -1.49 -18.17 1.77
CA ARG A 170 -1.29 -18.70 0.40
C ARG A 170 -0.67 -20.09 0.35
N ALA A 171 0.17 -20.45 1.32
CA ALA A 171 0.82 -21.77 1.38
C ALA A 171 -0.18 -22.90 1.68
N LYS A 172 -1.33 -22.59 2.29
CA LYS A 172 -2.42 -23.52 2.61
C LYS A 172 -3.50 -23.58 1.53
N LEU A 173 -3.41 -22.73 0.49
CA LEU A 173 -4.43 -22.59 -0.54
C LEU A 173 -3.93 -23.13 -1.89
N SER A 174 -4.86 -23.59 -2.72
CA SER A 174 -4.54 -23.87 -4.11
C SER A 174 -4.16 -22.58 -4.84
N LYS A 175 -3.25 -22.67 -5.82
CA LYS A 175 -2.85 -21.54 -6.67
C LYS A 175 -4.05 -20.88 -7.36
N GLN A 176 -5.08 -21.66 -7.70
CA GLN A 176 -6.28 -21.14 -8.36
C GLN A 176 -7.16 -20.34 -7.38
N THR A 177 -7.38 -20.88 -6.18
CA THR A 177 -8.16 -20.22 -5.12
C THR A 177 -7.51 -18.90 -4.73
N PHE A 178 -6.20 -18.93 -4.45
CA PHE A 178 -5.45 -17.72 -4.10
C PHE A 178 -5.59 -16.64 -5.18
N ARG A 179 -5.42 -16.99 -6.46
CA ARG A 179 -5.57 -16.02 -7.57
C ARG A 179 -6.99 -15.44 -7.67
N LYS A 180 -8.02 -16.28 -7.53
CA LYS A 180 -9.42 -15.81 -7.59
C LYS A 180 -9.72 -14.81 -6.48
N VAL A 181 -9.28 -15.10 -5.25
CA VAL A 181 -9.46 -14.17 -4.12
C VAL A 181 -8.63 -12.91 -4.34
N HIS A 182 -7.37 -13.04 -4.77
CA HIS A 182 -6.52 -11.88 -5.01
C HIS A 182 -7.08 -10.93 -6.08
N TYR A 183 -7.83 -11.43 -7.07
CA TYR A 183 -8.54 -10.59 -8.05
C TYR A 183 -9.65 -9.72 -7.45
N LEU A 184 -10.12 -9.98 -6.23
CA LEU A 184 -11.04 -9.08 -5.52
C LEU A 184 -10.41 -7.72 -5.21
N SER A 185 -9.09 -7.59 -5.26
CA SER A 185 -8.41 -6.29 -5.16
C SER A 185 -8.88 -5.29 -6.21
N ILE A 186 -9.25 -5.74 -7.41
CA ILE A 186 -9.69 -4.89 -8.52
C ILE A 186 -11.05 -4.23 -8.21
N PRO A 187 -12.13 -4.97 -7.93
CA PRO A 187 -13.39 -4.36 -7.51
C PRO A 187 -13.26 -3.62 -6.17
N ALA A 188 -12.38 -4.03 -5.26
CA ALA A 188 -12.11 -3.27 -4.03
C ALA A 188 -11.52 -1.88 -4.31
N TYR A 189 -10.55 -1.77 -5.23
CA TYR A 189 -10.00 -0.48 -5.65
C TYR A 189 -11.04 0.39 -6.35
N LEU A 190 -11.87 -0.21 -7.22
CA LEU A 190 -12.97 0.52 -7.86
C LEU A 190 -13.96 1.04 -6.81
N GLY A 191 -14.34 0.19 -5.85
CA GLY A 191 -15.21 0.58 -4.74
C GLY A 191 -14.61 1.68 -3.87
N ALA A 192 -13.30 1.63 -3.58
CA ALA A 192 -12.60 2.70 -2.85
C ALA A 192 -12.56 4.02 -3.65
N THR A 193 -12.38 3.95 -4.98
CA THR A 193 -12.43 5.12 -5.87
C THR A 193 -13.82 5.75 -5.84
N LEU A 194 -14.87 4.94 -6.03
CA LEU A 194 -16.25 5.41 -6.02
C LEU A 194 -16.66 5.93 -4.63
N HIS A 195 -16.23 5.27 -3.56
CA HIS A 195 -16.38 5.77 -2.20
C HIS A 195 -15.77 7.16 -2.08
N GLY A 196 -14.47 7.33 -2.37
CA GLY A 196 -13.81 8.63 -2.28
C GLY A 196 -14.49 9.71 -3.12
N LEU A 197 -14.80 9.41 -4.39
CA LEU A 197 -15.44 10.34 -5.31
C LEU A 197 -16.82 10.80 -4.81
N PHE A 198 -17.64 9.89 -4.29
CA PHE A 198 -19.01 10.16 -3.89
C PHE A 198 -19.23 10.37 -2.39
N THR A 199 -18.24 10.20 -1.51
CA THR A 199 -18.32 10.57 -0.07
C THR A 199 -17.45 11.75 0.28
N GLY A 200 -16.33 11.92 -0.41
CA GLY A 200 -15.31 12.93 -0.15
C GLY A 200 -15.84 14.34 -0.33
N THR A 201 -15.61 15.19 0.67
CA THR A 201 -15.89 16.63 0.58
C THR A 201 -14.92 17.35 -0.35
N ASP A 202 -13.80 16.69 -0.69
CA ASP A 202 -12.75 17.21 -1.57
C ASP A 202 -12.92 16.87 -3.04
N SER A 203 -13.79 15.93 -3.35
CA SER A 203 -14.04 15.50 -4.72
C SER A 203 -14.41 16.65 -5.68
N PRO A 204 -15.10 17.73 -5.24
CA PRO A 204 -15.35 18.89 -6.11
C PRO A 204 -14.10 19.72 -6.43
N LEU A 205 -12.99 19.55 -5.71
CA LEU A 205 -11.74 20.24 -5.99
C LEU A 205 -11.12 19.65 -7.26
N PHE A 206 -10.85 20.51 -8.26
CA PHE A 206 -10.24 20.11 -9.53
C PHE A 206 -9.01 19.21 -9.36
N ALA A 207 -8.12 19.55 -8.43
CA ALA A 207 -6.91 18.76 -8.19
C ALA A 207 -7.22 17.31 -7.73
N VAL A 208 -8.24 17.12 -6.89
CA VAL A 208 -8.61 15.80 -6.35
C VAL A 208 -9.41 14.99 -7.37
N ASP A 209 -10.29 15.65 -8.12
CA ASP A 209 -10.98 15.04 -9.25
C ASP A 209 -10.00 14.54 -10.32
N MET A 210 -8.99 15.35 -10.66
CA MET A 210 -7.92 14.94 -11.58
C MET A 210 -7.10 13.76 -11.05
N VAL A 211 -6.84 13.70 -9.74
CA VAL A 211 -6.22 12.53 -9.12
C VAL A 211 -7.07 11.29 -9.39
N TYR A 212 -8.37 11.30 -9.09
CA TYR A 212 -9.25 10.15 -9.33
C TYR A 212 -9.33 9.76 -10.81
N LEU A 213 -9.40 10.74 -11.71
CA LEU A 213 -9.45 10.49 -13.15
C LEU A 213 -8.15 9.83 -13.65
N ILE A 214 -6.99 10.39 -13.30
CA ILE A 214 -5.68 9.88 -13.74
C ILE A 214 -5.45 8.47 -13.21
N THR A 215 -5.67 8.25 -11.91
CA THR A 215 -5.47 6.93 -11.31
C THR A 215 -6.41 5.88 -11.91
N PHE A 216 -7.67 6.23 -12.16
CA PHE A 216 -8.64 5.36 -12.83
C PHE A 216 -8.21 5.01 -14.26
N LEU A 217 -7.86 6.01 -15.08
CA LEU A 217 -7.44 5.80 -16.47
C LEU A 217 -6.17 4.95 -16.57
N VAL A 218 -5.17 5.20 -15.72
CA VAL A 218 -3.94 4.38 -15.66
C VAL A 218 -4.28 2.94 -15.28
N THR A 219 -5.16 2.74 -14.30
CA THR A 219 -5.57 1.40 -13.87
C THR A 219 -6.31 0.66 -14.99
N VAL A 220 -7.24 1.31 -15.69
CA VAL A 220 -7.97 0.72 -16.81
C VAL A 220 -7.02 0.33 -17.95
N PHE A 221 -6.09 1.22 -18.31
CA PHE A 221 -5.08 0.96 -19.33
C PHE A 221 -4.22 -0.27 -18.96
N LEU A 222 -3.66 -0.30 -17.75
CA LEU A 222 -2.80 -1.38 -17.29
C LEU A 222 -3.55 -2.71 -17.12
N PHE A 223 -4.81 -2.65 -16.66
CA PHE A 223 -5.68 -3.82 -16.60
C PHE A 223 -5.93 -4.40 -18.00
N GLY A 224 -6.23 -3.55 -18.98
CA GLY A 224 -6.41 -3.94 -20.37
C GLY A 224 -5.14 -4.59 -20.94
N TYR A 225 -3.98 -3.94 -20.75
CA TYR A 225 -2.68 -4.48 -21.15
C TYR A 225 -2.38 -5.84 -20.49
N TRP A 226 -2.61 -5.95 -19.19
CA TRP A 226 -2.46 -7.20 -18.44
C TRP A 226 -3.40 -8.30 -18.94
N ALA A 227 -4.66 -7.97 -19.24
CA ALA A 227 -5.63 -8.93 -19.75
C ALA A 227 -5.24 -9.46 -21.13
N VAL A 228 -4.78 -8.58 -22.03
CA VAL A 228 -4.29 -8.95 -23.38
C VAL A 228 -3.06 -9.84 -23.29
N THR A 229 -2.06 -9.47 -22.48
CA THR A 229 -0.83 -10.28 -22.32
C THR A 229 -1.13 -11.65 -21.70
N LEU A 230 -2.08 -11.75 -20.75
CA LEU A 230 -2.53 -13.03 -20.23
C LEU A 230 -3.25 -13.89 -21.27
N TYR A 231 -4.06 -13.26 -22.13
CA TYR A 231 -4.77 -13.96 -23.20
C TYR A 231 -3.78 -14.52 -24.23
N GLN A 232 -2.82 -13.71 -24.70
CA GLN A 232 -1.78 -14.13 -25.64
C GLN A 232 -0.99 -15.33 -25.12
N ARG A 233 -0.56 -15.29 -23.85
CA ARG A 233 0.21 -16.39 -23.23
C ARG A 233 -0.59 -17.70 -23.17
N LYS A 234 -1.89 -17.62 -22.88
CA LYS A 234 -2.77 -18.81 -22.91
C LYS A 234 -2.93 -19.37 -24.31
N VAL A 235 -3.02 -18.52 -25.34
CA VAL A 235 -3.11 -18.96 -26.73
C VAL A 235 -1.81 -19.66 -27.13
N GLU A 236 -0.64 -19.06 -26.88
CA GLU A 236 0.65 -19.68 -27.16
C GLU A 236 0.85 -21.03 -26.44
N GLU A 237 0.45 -21.12 -25.17
CA GLU A 237 0.50 -22.37 -24.40
C GLU A 237 -0.39 -23.46 -25.02
N ARG A 238 -1.59 -23.10 -25.50
CA ARG A 238 -2.50 -24.02 -26.20
C ARG A 238 -1.94 -24.48 -27.53
N GLU A 239 -1.37 -23.56 -28.32
CA GLU A 239 -0.72 -23.88 -29.59
C GLU A 239 0.46 -24.83 -29.40
N LYS A 240 1.34 -24.55 -28.42
CA LYS A 240 2.46 -25.43 -28.05
C LYS A 240 1.97 -26.81 -27.59
N ALA A 241 0.91 -26.86 -26.78
CA ALA A 241 0.32 -28.12 -26.32
C ALA A 241 -0.27 -28.94 -27.47
N LEU A 242 -0.96 -28.28 -28.42
CA LEU A 242 -1.52 -28.91 -29.62
C LEU A 242 -0.41 -29.42 -30.54
N ALA A 243 0.61 -28.61 -30.81
CA ALA A 243 1.77 -29.02 -31.60
C ALA A 243 2.49 -30.24 -30.98
N ALA A 244 2.66 -30.24 -29.66
CA ALA A 244 3.22 -31.39 -28.94
C ALA A 244 2.32 -32.64 -29.01
N ALA A 245 1.00 -32.48 -28.93
CA ALA A 245 0.05 -33.58 -29.09
C ALA A 245 0.07 -34.18 -30.50
N VAL A 246 0.11 -33.35 -31.53
CA VAL A 246 0.23 -33.77 -32.93
C VAL A 246 1.55 -34.50 -33.16
N LYS A 247 2.67 -33.98 -32.64
CA LYS A 247 3.98 -34.63 -32.72
C LYS A 247 3.97 -36.03 -32.09
N ARG A 248 3.45 -36.15 -30.86
CA ARG A 248 3.31 -37.44 -30.15
C ARG A 248 2.44 -38.44 -30.92
N HIS A 249 1.35 -37.97 -31.53
CA HIS A 249 0.47 -38.81 -32.34
C HIS A 249 1.19 -39.35 -33.58
N LYS A 250 1.93 -38.50 -34.31
CA LYS A 250 2.71 -38.89 -35.49
C LYS A 250 3.82 -39.90 -35.18
N GLU A 251 4.51 -39.72 -34.05
CA GLU A 251 5.54 -40.65 -33.56
C GLU A 251 4.94 -42.01 -33.20
N ARG A 252 3.79 -42.03 -32.51
CA ARG A 252 3.07 -43.26 -32.17
C ARG A 252 2.60 -44.02 -33.40
N TYR A 253 2.05 -43.32 -34.40
CA TYR A 253 1.62 -43.94 -35.66
C TYR A 253 2.80 -44.56 -36.41
N ARG A 254 3.90 -43.82 -36.60
CA ARG A 254 5.13 -44.36 -37.22
C ARG A 254 5.66 -45.61 -36.51
N GLY A 255 5.73 -45.59 -35.17
CA GLY A 255 6.21 -46.73 -34.39
C GLY A 255 5.28 -47.94 -34.41
N SER A 256 3.97 -47.75 -34.63
CA SER A 256 3.01 -48.85 -34.83
C SER A 256 3.12 -49.45 -36.23
N HIS A 257 3.28 -48.61 -37.25
CA HIS A 257 3.41 -49.05 -38.65
C HIS A 257 4.73 -49.80 -38.89
N GLN A 258 5.83 -49.36 -38.27
CA GLN A 258 7.10 -50.07 -38.31
C GLN A 258 6.96 -51.49 -37.73
N ARG A 259 6.31 -51.61 -36.56
CA ARG A 259 6.09 -52.90 -35.86
C ARG A 259 5.18 -53.86 -36.63
N SER A 260 4.14 -53.36 -37.32
CA SER A 260 3.29 -54.20 -38.16
C SER A 260 4.06 -54.75 -39.36
N ILE A 261 4.95 -53.96 -39.96
CA ILE A 261 5.81 -54.42 -41.07
C ILE A 261 6.82 -55.47 -40.58
N THR A 262 7.40 -55.30 -39.39
CA THR A 262 8.40 -56.26 -38.86
C THR A 262 7.77 -57.59 -38.44
N ARG A 263 6.50 -57.61 -38.00
CA ARG A 263 5.77 -58.84 -37.66
C ARG A 263 5.24 -59.62 -38.86
N ALA A 264 5.16 -58.99 -40.03
CA ALA A 264 4.67 -59.61 -41.26
C ALA A 264 5.80 -60.26 -42.10
N ARG A 265 7.05 -60.17 -41.63
CA ARG A 265 8.21 -60.88 -42.16
C ARG A 265 8.62 -61.97 -41.18
#